data_AF-W4RZY7-F1
#
_entry.id   AF-W4RZY7-F1
#
_cell.length_a   1.000
_cell.length_b   1.000
_cell.length_c   1.000
_cell.angle_alpha   90.00
_cell.angle_beta   90.00
_cell.angle_gamma   90.00
#
_symmetry.space_group_name_H-M   'P 1'
#
loop_
_entity.id
_entity.type
_entity.pdbx_description
1 polymer ?
#
loop_
_entity_poly.entity_id
_entity_poly.type
_entity_poly.pdbx_seq_one_letter_code
_entity_poly.pdbx_strand_id
1 'polypeptide(L)'
;MLLQAVAERPDDAELVDTTASALSACAADDEAIALLWAFVQRHADRETSPTFRLMNLLLGRGDEAGLRRLAQLYRPLVPVAALWCEAQLAQRLADWPALEQACTALLELSPGSHGARGLLGRMYLNTGRFADATEVYRQLTELMEEPRSAHWDHMTAASAAQQWDAVRASALALGMELSSTSGVVEETWGWVIVRCVDDGEAAEYYARRTGPVTARIVENAPAHRRQHVGDWVVFDAELLYPPPEDEAERERFVPTYAQVHVLEAGGYGSSWLVDGVHPGEQAIEALLQDIEARGWKLWLHSRDDYRVVDPEHAEVFDPEDASTGLPGVLFTVALPEAAAPLELHRVLLATTAQWAHPMCWLRLAEACDQDPRPHLDAVERYGL
;
A
#
# COMPACT_ATOMS: atom_id res chain seq x y z
N MET A 1 -40.92 -5.73 17.66
CA MET A 1 -41.66 -4.54 17.19
C MET A 1 -41.42 -4.23 15.72
N LEU A 2 -40.18 -4.07 15.24
CA LEU A 2 -39.91 -3.73 13.83
C LEU A 2 -40.42 -4.77 12.81
N LEU A 3 -40.17 -6.07 13.03
CA LEU A 3 -40.68 -7.14 12.17
C LEU A 3 -42.22 -7.17 12.07
N GLN A 4 -42.90 -6.83 13.17
CA GLN A 4 -44.37 -6.72 13.16
C GLN A 4 -44.84 -5.50 12.36
N ALA A 5 -44.16 -4.35 12.52
CA ALA A 5 -44.46 -3.16 11.74
C ALA A 5 -44.24 -3.41 10.23
N VAL A 6 -43.19 -4.14 9.86
CA VAL A 6 -42.97 -4.59 8.47
C VAL A 6 -44.08 -5.52 8.00
N ALA A 7 -44.55 -6.44 8.83
CA ALA A 7 -45.65 -7.34 8.46
C ALA A 7 -46.95 -6.56 8.18
N GLU A 8 -47.19 -5.46 8.92
CA GLU A 8 -48.32 -4.57 8.71
C GLU A 8 -48.14 -3.63 7.50
N ARG A 9 -46.89 -3.26 7.17
CA ARG A 9 -46.53 -2.36 6.07
C ARG A 9 -45.38 -2.92 5.23
N PRO A 10 -45.62 -4.01 4.48
CA PRO A 10 -44.56 -4.77 3.81
C PRO A 10 -43.93 -4.07 2.61
N ASP A 11 -44.58 -3.01 2.09
CA ASP A 11 -44.12 -2.23 0.94
C ASP A 11 -43.46 -0.90 1.34
N ASP A 12 -43.29 -0.64 2.64
CA ASP A 12 -42.56 0.52 3.14
C ASP A 12 -41.04 0.25 3.08
N ALA A 13 -40.38 0.83 2.06
CA ALA A 13 -38.96 0.62 1.81
C ALA A 13 -38.07 1.07 2.96
N GLU A 14 -38.38 2.20 3.61
CA GLU A 14 -37.59 2.76 4.71
C GLU A 14 -37.70 1.87 5.96
N LEU A 15 -38.91 1.38 6.24
CA LEU A 15 -39.14 0.47 7.35
C LEU A 15 -38.46 -0.90 7.13
N VAL A 16 -38.51 -1.43 5.91
CA VAL A 16 -37.82 -2.66 5.54
C VAL A 16 -36.30 -2.48 5.66
N ASP A 17 -35.77 -1.38 5.14
CA ASP A 17 -34.34 -1.08 5.17
C ASP A 17 -33.81 -0.94 6.61
N THR A 18 -34.53 -0.19 7.45
CA THR A 18 -34.22 -0.03 8.88
C THR A 18 -34.29 -1.37 9.62
N THR A 19 -35.30 -2.19 9.33
CA THR A 19 -35.47 -3.50 9.97
C THR A 19 -34.35 -4.46 9.56
N ALA A 20 -34.00 -4.50 8.28
CA ALA A 20 -32.88 -5.30 7.80
C ALA A 20 -31.54 -4.85 8.42
N SER A 21 -31.33 -3.53 8.54
CA SER A 21 -30.14 -3.00 9.23
C SER A 21 -30.07 -3.43 10.69
N ALA A 22 -31.19 -3.42 11.40
CA ALA A 22 -31.25 -3.86 12.79
C ALA A 22 -30.99 -5.37 12.93
N LEU A 23 -31.51 -6.18 11.99
CA LEU A 23 -31.24 -7.62 11.96
C LEU A 23 -29.74 -7.91 11.75
N SER A 24 -29.10 -7.25 10.78
CA SER A 24 -27.66 -7.39 10.56
C SER A 24 -26.82 -6.95 11.77
N ALA A 25 -27.21 -5.87 12.45
CA ALA A 25 -26.55 -5.43 13.69
C ALA A 25 -26.66 -6.47 14.83
N CYS A 26 -27.67 -7.35 14.78
CA CYS A 26 -27.85 -8.47 15.69
C CYS A 26 -27.26 -9.79 15.16
N ALA A 27 -26.42 -9.75 14.11
CA ALA A 27 -25.86 -10.93 13.43
C ALA A 27 -26.92 -11.89 12.84
N ALA A 28 -28.14 -11.40 12.60
CA ALA A 28 -29.26 -12.13 12.00
C ALA A 28 -29.35 -11.86 10.50
N ASP A 29 -28.24 -12.08 9.79
CA ASP A 29 -28.12 -11.74 8.37
C ASP A 29 -28.98 -12.62 7.45
N ASP A 30 -29.27 -13.87 7.84
CA ASP A 30 -30.16 -14.75 7.07
C ASP A 30 -31.58 -14.19 7.03
N GLU A 31 -32.07 -13.73 8.18
CA GLU A 31 -33.36 -13.09 8.31
C GLU A 31 -33.40 -11.74 7.59
N ALA A 32 -32.32 -10.96 7.67
CA ALA A 32 -32.19 -9.70 6.93
C ALA A 32 -32.28 -9.94 5.42
N ILE A 33 -31.53 -10.91 4.90
CA ILE A 33 -31.52 -11.27 3.47
C ILE A 33 -32.89 -11.81 3.04
N ALA A 34 -33.52 -12.67 3.84
CA ALA A 34 -34.85 -13.19 3.53
C ALA A 34 -35.90 -12.06 3.47
N LEU A 35 -35.86 -11.13 4.42
CA LEU A 35 -36.73 -9.96 4.44
C LEU A 35 -36.53 -9.08 3.20
N LEU A 36 -35.28 -8.76 2.87
CA LEU A 36 -34.95 -7.93 1.72
C LEU A 36 -35.33 -8.60 0.40
N TRP A 37 -35.13 -9.91 0.25
CA TRP A 37 -35.58 -10.66 -0.92
C TRP A 37 -37.10 -10.60 -1.11
N ALA A 38 -37.87 -10.74 -0.02
CA ALA A 38 -39.33 -10.66 -0.10
C ALA A 38 -39.80 -9.28 -0.58
N PHE A 39 -39.12 -8.21 -0.16
CA PHE A 39 -39.38 -6.86 -0.64
C PHE A 39 -38.99 -6.71 -2.12
N VAL A 40 -37.73 -7.01 -2.45
CA VAL A 40 -37.15 -6.82 -3.80
C VAL A 40 -37.94 -7.58 -4.87
N GLN A 41 -38.42 -8.79 -4.57
CA GLN A 41 -39.24 -9.57 -5.52
C GLN A 41 -40.58 -8.92 -5.85
N ARG A 42 -41.18 -8.17 -4.91
CA ARG A 42 -42.43 -7.44 -5.14
C ARG A 42 -42.22 -6.12 -5.88
N HIS A 43 -41.03 -5.53 -5.74
CA HIS A 43 -40.69 -4.18 -6.23
C HIS A 43 -39.54 -4.22 -7.26
N ALA A 44 -39.49 -5.26 -8.09
CA ALA A 44 -38.41 -5.49 -9.06
C ALA A 44 -38.43 -4.52 -10.27
N ASP A 45 -39.44 -3.64 -10.35
CA ASP A 45 -39.62 -2.65 -11.42
C ASP A 45 -38.82 -1.36 -11.19
N ARG A 46 -38.17 -1.20 -10.04
CA ARG A 46 -37.45 0.03 -9.67
C ARG A 46 -36.29 -0.25 -8.71
N GLU A 47 -35.30 0.65 -8.69
CA GLU A 47 -34.26 0.65 -7.66
C GLU A 47 -34.80 1.25 -6.37
N THR A 48 -34.43 0.64 -5.24
CA THR A 48 -34.81 1.10 -3.89
C THR A 48 -33.68 0.84 -2.90
N SER A 49 -33.68 1.50 -1.74
CA SER A 49 -32.67 1.26 -0.69
C SER A 49 -32.53 -0.22 -0.29
N PRO A 50 -33.61 -1.00 -0.10
CA PRO A 50 -33.53 -2.45 0.10
C PRO A 50 -32.76 -3.22 -0.98
N THR A 51 -32.75 -2.75 -2.23
CA THR A 51 -32.03 -3.40 -3.33
C THR A 51 -30.52 -3.33 -3.12
N PHE A 52 -30.02 -2.13 -2.83
CA PHE A 52 -28.60 -1.90 -2.59
C PHE A 52 -28.15 -2.59 -1.30
N ARG A 53 -28.98 -2.57 -0.25
CA ARG A 53 -28.69 -3.31 0.99
C ARG A 53 -28.60 -4.82 0.76
N LEU A 54 -29.53 -5.39 0.00
CA LEU A 54 -29.50 -6.82 -0.35
C LEU A 54 -28.22 -7.15 -1.11
N MET A 55 -27.90 -6.39 -2.16
CA MET A 55 -26.68 -6.59 -2.95
C MET A 55 -25.42 -6.53 -2.06
N ASN A 56 -25.32 -5.55 -1.16
CA ASN A 56 -24.19 -5.43 -0.24
C ASN A 56 -24.05 -6.62 0.72
N LEU A 57 -25.16 -7.13 1.27
CA LEU A 57 -25.15 -8.31 2.13
C LEU A 57 -24.75 -9.58 1.35
N LEU A 58 -25.23 -9.73 0.11
CA LEU A 58 -24.85 -10.85 -0.75
C LEU A 58 -23.35 -10.80 -1.11
N LEU A 59 -22.82 -9.61 -1.43
CA LEU A 59 -21.39 -9.40 -1.67
C LEU A 59 -20.54 -9.73 -0.44
N GLY A 60 -20.93 -9.23 0.73
CA GLY A 60 -20.23 -9.46 2.01
C GLY A 60 -20.16 -10.94 2.39
N ARG A 61 -21.17 -11.72 2.04
CA ARG A 61 -21.20 -13.18 2.25
C ARG A 61 -20.56 -13.98 1.11
N GLY A 62 -20.18 -13.33 0.02
CA GLY A 62 -19.75 -14.01 -1.19
C GLY A 62 -20.83 -14.88 -1.84
N ASP A 63 -22.13 -14.55 -1.65
CA ASP A 63 -23.24 -15.28 -2.26
C ASP A 63 -23.39 -14.90 -3.74
N GLU A 64 -22.57 -15.55 -4.57
CA GLU A 64 -22.61 -15.37 -6.02
C GLU A 64 -23.94 -15.79 -6.64
N ALA A 65 -24.55 -16.84 -6.11
CA ALA A 65 -25.81 -17.35 -6.64
C ALA A 65 -26.94 -16.34 -6.41
N GLY A 66 -26.96 -15.74 -5.22
CA GLY A 66 -27.83 -14.62 -4.88
C GLY A 66 -27.62 -13.42 -5.79
N LEU A 67 -26.37 -13.01 -6.05
CA LEU A 67 -26.08 -11.89 -6.96
C LEU A 67 -26.50 -12.16 -8.39
N ARG A 68 -26.22 -13.37 -8.92
CA ARG A 68 -26.68 -13.77 -10.26
C ARG A 68 -28.21 -13.78 -10.35
N ARG A 69 -28.89 -14.26 -9.30
CA ARG A 69 -30.36 -14.23 -9.21
C ARG A 69 -30.88 -12.79 -9.20
N LEU A 70 -30.23 -11.89 -8.47
CA LEU A 70 -30.62 -10.49 -8.37
C LEU A 70 -30.48 -9.78 -9.73
N ALA A 71 -29.36 -10.00 -10.41
CA ALA A 71 -29.14 -9.49 -11.77
C ALA A 71 -30.20 -10.01 -12.76
N GLN A 72 -30.52 -11.32 -12.72
CA GLN A 72 -31.55 -11.91 -13.57
C GLN A 72 -32.94 -11.33 -13.32
N LEU A 73 -33.29 -11.07 -12.06
CA LEU A 73 -34.56 -10.46 -11.67
C LEU A 73 -34.70 -9.06 -12.27
N TYR A 74 -33.64 -8.24 -12.20
CA TYR A 74 -33.68 -6.86 -12.68
C TYR A 74 -33.47 -6.72 -14.18
N ARG A 75 -32.77 -7.65 -14.84
CA ARG A 75 -32.40 -7.51 -16.26
C ARG A 75 -33.54 -7.10 -17.20
N PRO A 76 -34.78 -7.66 -17.11
CA PRO A 76 -35.86 -7.25 -18.00
C PRO A 76 -36.56 -5.93 -17.61
N LEU A 77 -36.40 -5.44 -16.38
CA LEU A 77 -37.18 -4.32 -15.83
C LEU A 77 -36.32 -3.08 -15.56
N VAL A 78 -35.14 -3.29 -15.01
CA VAL A 78 -34.17 -2.27 -14.62
C VAL A 78 -32.77 -2.73 -15.06
N PRO A 79 -32.43 -2.63 -16.36
CA PRO A 79 -31.16 -3.16 -16.89
C PRO A 79 -29.91 -2.57 -16.21
N VAL A 80 -29.96 -1.30 -15.81
CA VAL A 80 -28.87 -0.62 -15.09
C VAL A 80 -28.55 -1.32 -13.76
N ALA A 81 -29.58 -1.67 -12.98
CA ALA A 81 -29.41 -2.40 -11.71
C ALA A 81 -28.81 -3.80 -11.92
N ALA A 82 -29.23 -4.49 -13.00
CA ALA A 82 -28.69 -5.79 -13.35
C ALA A 82 -27.20 -5.72 -13.72
N LEU A 83 -26.84 -4.77 -14.58
CA LEU A 83 -25.45 -4.53 -14.97
C LEU A 83 -24.58 -4.12 -13.77
N TRP A 84 -25.15 -3.36 -12.82
CA TRP A 84 -24.45 -3.03 -11.58
C TRP A 84 -24.16 -4.27 -10.73
N CYS A 85 -25.14 -5.17 -10.56
CA CYS A 85 -24.93 -6.45 -9.87
C CYS A 85 -23.85 -7.31 -10.56
N GLU A 86 -23.85 -7.34 -11.89
CA GLU A 86 -22.87 -8.07 -12.69
C GLU A 86 -21.46 -7.50 -12.54
N ALA A 87 -21.32 -6.16 -12.61
CA ALA A 87 -20.04 -5.48 -12.42
C ALA A 87 -19.46 -5.73 -11.01
N GLN A 88 -20.30 -5.68 -9.97
CA GLN A 88 -19.88 -5.95 -8.59
C GLN A 88 -19.46 -7.42 -8.40
N LEU A 89 -20.20 -8.37 -8.98
CA LEU A 89 -19.82 -9.78 -8.95
C LEU A 89 -18.49 -10.02 -9.69
N ALA A 90 -18.35 -9.45 -10.88
CA ALA A 90 -17.13 -9.55 -11.67
C ALA A 90 -15.92 -8.95 -10.93
N GLN A 91 -16.09 -7.80 -10.25
CA GLN A 91 -15.06 -7.22 -9.39
C GLN A 91 -14.63 -8.19 -8.28
N ARG A 92 -15.58 -8.79 -7.56
CA ARG A 92 -15.29 -9.72 -6.46
C ARG A 92 -14.52 -10.96 -6.94
N LEU A 93 -14.81 -11.41 -8.16
CA LEU A 93 -14.18 -12.57 -8.79
C LEU A 93 -12.87 -12.23 -9.52
N ALA A 94 -12.48 -10.95 -9.55
CA ALA A 94 -11.41 -10.44 -10.39
C ALA A 94 -11.56 -10.84 -11.89
N ASP A 95 -12.81 -10.96 -12.36
CA ASP A 95 -13.14 -11.18 -13.77
C ASP A 95 -13.14 -9.83 -14.50
N TRP A 96 -11.95 -9.34 -14.81
CA TRP A 96 -11.77 -8.01 -15.42
C TRP A 96 -12.49 -7.82 -16.75
N PRO A 97 -12.48 -8.80 -17.68
CA PRO A 97 -13.26 -8.69 -18.91
C PRO A 97 -14.76 -8.55 -18.67
N ALA A 98 -15.34 -9.34 -17.76
CA ALA A 98 -16.77 -9.23 -17.44
C ALA A 98 -17.11 -7.89 -16.75
N LEU A 99 -16.22 -7.40 -15.88
CA LEU A 99 -16.37 -6.10 -15.24
C LEU A 99 -16.37 -4.97 -16.28
N GLU A 100 -15.38 -4.95 -17.17
CA GLU A 100 -15.29 -3.94 -18.23
C GLU A 100 -16.53 -3.95 -19.12
N GLN A 101 -17.00 -5.13 -19.52
CA GLN A 101 -18.21 -5.28 -20.33
C GLN A 101 -19.44 -4.73 -19.60
N ALA A 102 -19.65 -5.13 -18.34
CA ALA A 102 -20.81 -4.71 -17.56
C ALA A 102 -20.80 -3.19 -17.29
N CYS A 103 -19.65 -2.64 -16.88
CA CYS A 103 -19.49 -1.20 -16.66
C CYS A 103 -19.69 -0.38 -17.95
N THR A 104 -19.16 -0.84 -19.07
CA THR A 104 -19.31 -0.15 -20.36
C THR A 104 -20.77 -0.13 -20.80
N ALA A 105 -21.45 -1.29 -20.77
CA ALA A 105 -22.88 -1.37 -21.08
C ALA A 105 -23.73 -0.53 -20.11
N LEU A 106 -23.35 -0.46 -18.83
CA LEU A 106 -24.02 0.40 -17.86
C LEU A 106 -23.87 1.87 -18.23
N LEU A 107 -22.66 2.30 -18.61
CA LEU A 107 -22.37 3.68 -18.99
C LEU A 107 -23.05 4.10 -20.30
N GLU A 108 -23.32 3.16 -21.23
CA GLU A 108 -24.15 3.42 -22.41
C GLU A 108 -25.59 3.77 -22.05
N LEU A 109 -26.16 3.10 -21.03
CA LEU A 109 -27.52 3.34 -20.57
C LEU A 109 -27.62 4.50 -19.57
N SER A 110 -26.59 4.70 -18.76
CA SER A 110 -26.51 5.74 -17.75
C SER A 110 -25.13 6.43 -17.80
N PRO A 111 -24.94 7.38 -18.74
CA PRO A 111 -23.68 8.11 -18.89
C PRO A 111 -23.31 8.96 -17.68
N GLY A 112 -24.21 9.18 -16.71
CA GLY A 112 -23.94 9.91 -15.47
C GLY A 112 -23.46 9.03 -14.31
N SER A 113 -23.30 7.70 -14.50
CA SER A 113 -22.94 6.81 -13.40
C SER A 113 -21.49 7.01 -12.94
N HIS A 114 -21.33 7.69 -11.80
CA HIS A 114 -20.02 7.84 -11.14
C HIS A 114 -19.49 6.48 -10.63
N GLY A 115 -20.35 5.64 -10.05
CA GLY A 115 -19.98 4.34 -9.51
C GLY A 115 -19.41 3.40 -10.57
N ALA A 116 -20.01 3.36 -11.77
CA ALA A 116 -19.50 2.54 -12.87
C ALA A 116 -18.16 3.05 -13.42
N ARG A 117 -17.99 4.37 -13.54
CA ARG A 117 -16.68 4.96 -13.92
C ARG A 117 -15.61 4.69 -12.88
N GLY A 118 -15.89 4.93 -11.60
CA GLY A 118 -14.91 4.69 -10.53
C GLY A 118 -14.47 3.23 -10.48
N LEU A 119 -15.41 2.31 -10.68
CA LEU A 119 -15.10 0.87 -10.75
C LEU A 119 -14.24 0.53 -11.97
N LEU A 120 -14.54 1.12 -13.13
CA LEU A 120 -13.79 0.92 -14.36
C LEU A 120 -12.35 1.50 -14.26
N GLY A 121 -12.20 2.71 -13.71
CA GLY A 121 -10.91 3.35 -13.48
C GLY A 121 -10.01 2.53 -12.55
N ARG A 122 -10.56 2.03 -11.45
CA ARG A 122 -9.82 1.14 -10.52
C ARG A 122 -9.43 -0.18 -11.18
N MET A 123 -10.32 -0.77 -11.99
CA MET A 123 -9.99 -1.97 -12.75
C MET A 123 -8.83 -1.71 -13.72
N TYR A 124 -8.84 -0.59 -14.43
CA TYR A 124 -7.75 -0.22 -15.33
C TYR A 124 -6.41 0.00 -14.60
N LEU A 125 -6.42 0.59 -13.40
CA LEU A 125 -5.22 0.66 -12.55
C LEU A 125 -4.71 -0.74 -12.20
N ASN A 126 -5.58 -1.62 -11.70
CA ASN A 126 -5.24 -2.98 -11.29
C ASN A 126 -4.72 -3.85 -12.45
N THR A 127 -5.14 -3.57 -13.68
CA THR A 127 -4.75 -4.31 -14.89
C THR A 127 -3.61 -3.66 -15.66
N GLY A 128 -3.02 -2.57 -15.13
CA GLY A 128 -1.90 -1.87 -15.77
C GLY A 128 -2.28 -1.02 -16.99
N ARG A 129 -3.59 -0.83 -17.26
CA ARG A 129 -4.12 -0.01 -18.36
C ARG A 129 -4.19 1.46 -17.95
N PHE A 130 -3.05 2.04 -17.56
CA PHE A 130 -3.00 3.36 -16.91
C PHE A 130 -3.52 4.51 -17.77
N ALA A 131 -3.32 4.46 -19.09
CA ALA A 131 -3.85 5.49 -20.00
C ALA A 131 -5.39 5.50 -20.02
N ASP A 132 -6.01 4.31 -20.01
CA ASP A 132 -7.47 4.17 -19.95
C ASP A 132 -8.00 4.61 -18.58
N ALA A 133 -7.31 4.25 -17.49
CA ALA A 133 -7.62 4.75 -16.14
C ALA A 133 -7.60 6.28 -16.09
N THR A 134 -6.57 6.90 -16.68
CA THR A 134 -6.40 8.35 -16.71
C THR A 134 -7.59 9.02 -17.39
N GLU A 135 -8.01 8.51 -18.55
CA GLU A 135 -9.16 9.06 -19.28
C GLU A 135 -10.47 8.92 -18.48
N VAL A 136 -10.71 7.78 -17.84
CA VAL A 136 -11.91 7.57 -17.01
C VAL A 136 -11.94 8.53 -15.82
N TYR A 137 -10.82 8.70 -15.11
CA TYR A 137 -10.76 9.61 -13.97
C TYR A 137 -10.82 11.08 -14.40
N ARG A 138 -10.25 11.44 -15.56
CA ARG A 138 -10.43 12.78 -16.15
C ARG A 138 -11.90 13.09 -16.36
N GLN A 139 -12.68 12.17 -16.95
CA GLN A 139 -14.12 12.34 -17.12
C GLN A 139 -14.85 12.47 -15.77
N LEU A 140 -14.44 11.71 -14.74
CA LEU A 140 -15.02 11.86 -13.39
C LEU A 140 -14.78 13.25 -12.81
N THR A 141 -13.59 13.84 -13.03
CA THR A 141 -13.31 15.22 -12.55
C THR A 141 -14.21 16.28 -13.20
N GLU A 142 -14.74 16.02 -14.40
CA GLU A 142 -15.62 16.93 -15.13
C GLU A 142 -17.11 16.74 -14.76
N LEU A 143 -17.48 15.52 -14.34
CA LEU A 143 -18.86 15.15 -14.05
C LEU A 143 -19.27 15.43 -12.60
N MET A 144 -18.33 15.35 -11.67
CA MET A 144 -18.61 15.52 -10.23
C MET A 144 -18.70 17.00 -9.86
N GLU A 145 -19.68 17.34 -9.01
CA GLU A 145 -19.81 18.69 -8.44
C GLU A 145 -18.64 19.01 -7.49
N GLU A 146 -18.18 18.02 -6.72
CA GLU A 146 -17.02 18.10 -5.84
C GLU A 146 -15.95 17.07 -6.26
N PRO A 147 -15.15 17.36 -7.31
CA PRO A 147 -14.24 16.39 -7.92
C PRO A 147 -12.92 16.19 -7.15
N ARG A 148 -12.83 16.66 -5.89
CA ARG A 148 -11.55 16.69 -5.16
C ARG A 148 -10.90 15.30 -5.07
N SER A 149 -11.67 14.26 -4.74
CA SER A 149 -11.17 12.88 -4.73
C SER A 149 -10.81 12.38 -6.13
N ALA A 150 -11.65 12.66 -7.13
CA ALA A 150 -11.39 12.28 -8.52
C ALA A 150 -10.09 12.89 -9.08
N HIS A 151 -9.71 14.10 -8.64
CA HIS A 151 -8.42 14.69 -9.03
C HIS A 151 -7.22 13.91 -8.49
N TRP A 152 -7.32 13.35 -7.27
CA TRP A 152 -6.27 12.48 -6.72
C TRP A 152 -6.17 11.17 -7.50
N ASP A 153 -7.29 10.49 -7.74
CA ASP A 153 -7.31 9.27 -8.55
C ASP A 153 -6.77 9.52 -9.96
N HIS A 154 -7.14 10.66 -10.56
CA HIS A 154 -6.62 11.09 -11.85
C HIS A 154 -5.10 11.30 -11.82
N MET A 155 -4.54 11.92 -10.78
CA MET A 155 -3.09 12.06 -10.64
C MET A 155 -2.40 10.71 -10.47
N THR A 156 -2.98 9.78 -9.70
CA THR A 156 -2.46 8.42 -9.53
C THR A 156 -2.36 7.71 -10.88
N ALA A 157 -3.46 7.68 -11.64
CA ALA A 157 -3.50 7.07 -12.97
C ALA A 157 -2.57 7.77 -13.97
N ALA A 158 -2.59 9.11 -14.01
CA ALA A 158 -1.76 9.90 -14.90
C ALA A 158 -0.25 9.72 -14.60
N SER A 159 0.14 9.64 -13.33
CA SER A 159 1.53 9.40 -12.93
C SER A 159 1.96 8.00 -13.37
N ALA A 160 1.13 6.97 -13.17
CA ALA A 160 1.40 5.61 -13.64
C ALA A 160 1.50 5.53 -15.17
N ALA A 161 0.72 6.34 -15.88
CA ALA A 161 0.80 6.50 -17.34
C ALA A 161 1.92 7.46 -17.81
N GLN A 162 2.68 8.06 -16.89
CA GLN A 162 3.70 9.09 -17.14
C GLN A 162 3.17 10.31 -17.93
N GLN A 163 1.89 10.63 -17.76
CA GLN A 163 1.20 11.77 -18.37
C GLN A 163 1.31 13.01 -17.47
N TRP A 164 2.53 13.55 -17.34
CA TRP A 164 2.85 14.60 -16.37
C TRP A 164 2.09 15.92 -16.55
N ASP A 165 1.64 16.24 -17.78
CA ASP A 165 0.78 17.40 -18.02
C ASP A 165 -0.61 17.23 -17.39
N ALA A 166 -1.15 16.02 -17.40
CA ALA A 166 -2.42 15.69 -16.74
C ALA A 166 -2.27 15.74 -15.20
N VAL A 167 -1.12 15.29 -14.67
CA VAL A 167 -0.78 15.42 -13.24
C VAL A 167 -0.78 16.90 -12.84
N ARG A 168 -0.07 17.76 -13.60
CA ARG A 168 -0.04 19.21 -13.37
C ARG A 168 -1.42 19.83 -13.42
N ALA A 169 -2.26 19.45 -14.37
CA ALA A 169 -3.62 19.98 -14.50
C ALA A 169 -4.48 19.66 -13.26
N SER A 170 -4.46 18.41 -12.78
CA SER A 170 -5.16 18.04 -11.53
C SER A 170 -4.57 18.71 -10.30
N ALA A 171 -3.24 18.79 -10.19
CA ALA A 171 -2.57 19.46 -9.08
C ALA A 171 -3.00 20.94 -8.99
N LEU A 172 -3.02 21.64 -10.13
CA LEU A 172 -3.50 23.02 -10.23
C LEU A 172 -4.98 23.14 -9.80
N ALA A 173 -5.84 22.22 -10.25
CA ALA A 173 -7.26 22.20 -9.87
C ALA A 173 -7.47 22.01 -8.35
N LEU A 174 -6.53 21.33 -7.68
CA LEU A 174 -6.50 21.18 -6.23
C LEU A 174 -5.79 22.31 -5.48
N GLY A 175 -5.28 23.33 -6.20
CA GLY A 175 -4.55 24.46 -5.63
C GLY A 175 -3.13 24.10 -5.17
N MET A 176 -2.53 23.05 -5.73
CA MET A 176 -1.14 22.68 -5.45
C MET A 176 -0.19 23.43 -6.37
N GLU A 177 0.91 23.92 -5.80
CA GLU A 177 2.00 24.54 -6.55
C GLU A 177 3.11 23.51 -6.78
N LEU A 178 3.31 23.09 -8.02
CA LEU A 178 4.43 22.23 -8.42
C LEU A 178 5.58 23.10 -8.93
N SER A 179 6.81 22.82 -8.51
CA SER A 179 7.98 23.62 -8.91
C SER A 179 8.38 23.40 -10.38
N SER A 180 8.13 22.20 -10.92
CA SER A 180 8.38 21.87 -12.32
C SER A 180 7.25 22.37 -13.23
N THR A 181 7.61 23.07 -14.31
CA THR A 181 6.64 23.60 -15.30
C THR A 181 6.54 22.74 -16.56
N SER A 182 7.43 21.77 -16.74
CA SER A 182 7.45 20.84 -17.88
C SER A 182 8.20 19.56 -17.52
N GLY A 183 8.02 18.51 -18.33
CA GLY A 183 8.68 17.22 -18.11
C GLY A 183 8.11 16.45 -16.92
N VAL A 184 8.93 15.57 -16.35
CA VAL A 184 8.61 14.74 -15.18
C VAL A 184 8.31 15.61 -13.95
N VAL A 185 7.33 15.20 -13.14
CA VAL A 185 7.10 15.77 -11.81
C VAL A 185 7.93 14.97 -10.79
N GLU A 186 9.07 15.53 -10.40
CA GLU A 186 9.96 14.97 -9.37
C GLU A 186 10.55 16.10 -8.52
N GLU A 187 10.08 16.23 -7.28
CA GLU A 187 10.52 17.25 -6.31
C GLU A 187 10.37 16.74 -4.87
N THR A 188 10.94 17.39 -3.87
CA THR A 188 10.94 16.88 -2.49
C THR A 188 9.71 17.34 -1.70
N TRP A 189 8.86 16.41 -1.26
CA TRP A 189 7.62 16.70 -0.50
C TRP A 189 7.66 16.25 0.97
N GLY A 190 8.59 15.36 1.33
CA GLY A 190 8.70 14.83 2.70
C GLY A 190 8.83 13.31 2.74
N TRP A 191 8.57 12.75 3.92
CA TRP A 191 8.63 11.31 4.19
C TRP A 191 7.25 10.67 4.11
N VAL A 192 7.20 9.48 3.55
CA VAL A 192 6.02 8.60 3.53
C VAL A 192 6.46 7.16 3.76
N ILE A 193 5.52 6.31 4.12
CA ILE A 193 5.67 4.86 4.09
C ILE A 193 4.89 4.35 2.89
N VAL A 194 5.50 3.46 2.10
CA VAL A 194 4.83 2.79 0.99
C VAL A 194 4.69 1.31 1.30
N ARG A 195 3.44 0.83 1.30
CA ARG A 195 3.13 -0.58 1.42
C ARG A 195 3.18 -1.24 0.05
N CYS A 196 4.18 -2.08 -0.15
CA CYS A 196 4.36 -2.90 -1.35
C CYS A 196 3.80 -4.29 -1.09
N VAL A 197 3.35 -4.98 -2.14
CA VAL A 197 2.86 -6.36 -2.06
C VAL A 197 3.60 -7.19 -3.09
N ASP A 198 4.37 -8.17 -2.62
CA ASP A 198 5.12 -9.11 -3.45
C ASP A 198 4.73 -10.53 -3.04
N ASP A 199 4.38 -11.36 -4.02
CA ASP A 199 3.97 -12.77 -3.82
C ASP A 199 2.87 -12.97 -2.74
N GLY A 200 2.01 -11.97 -2.54
CA GLY A 200 0.92 -11.99 -1.57
C GLY A 200 1.33 -11.58 -0.15
N GLU A 201 2.61 -11.30 0.09
CA GLU A 201 3.07 -10.69 1.34
C GLU A 201 3.18 -9.18 1.18
N ALA A 202 2.69 -8.45 2.18
CA ALA A 202 2.84 -7.01 2.22
C ALA A 202 3.99 -6.60 3.13
N ALA A 203 4.79 -5.65 2.66
CA ALA A 203 5.85 -5.01 3.44
C ALA A 203 5.76 -3.50 3.29
N GLU A 204 6.14 -2.79 4.34
CA GLU A 204 6.10 -1.34 4.41
C GLU A 204 7.52 -0.80 4.40
N TYR A 205 7.76 0.22 3.58
CA TYR A 205 9.09 0.79 3.38
C TYR A 205 9.07 2.30 3.52
N TYR A 206 10.06 2.87 4.20
CA TYR A 206 10.30 4.31 4.17
C TYR A 206 10.67 4.78 2.76
N ALA A 207 10.05 5.87 2.33
CA ALA A 207 10.25 6.48 1.04
C ALA A 207 10.27 8.01 1.12
N ARG A 208 10.98 8.63 0.18
CA ARG A 208 10.95 10.07 -0.04
C ARG A 208 9.89 10.38 -1.07
N ARG A 209 8.87 11.15 -0.69
CA ARG A 209 7.82 11.57 -1.60
C ARG A 209 8.40 12.52 -2.65
N THR A 210 8.25 12.12 -3.92
CA THR A 210 8.77 12.81 -5.09
C THR A 210 7.71 13.61 -5.86
N GLY A 211 6.45 13.56 -5.43
CA GLY A 211 5.35 14.32 -6.01
C GLY A 211 4.03 14.08 -5.28
N PRO A 212 2.89 14.52 -5.85
CA PRO A 212 1.59 14.32 -5.23
C PRO A 212 1.26 12.86 -4.94
N VAL A 213 1.69 11.93 -5.79
CA VAL A 213 1.35 10.49 -5.70
C VAL A 213 2.52 9.59 -6.07
N THR A 214 3.74 10.12 -5.98
CA THR A 214 4.97 9.39 -6.31
C THR A 214 5.98 9.47 -5.17
N ALA A 215 6.78 8.41 -5.01
CA ALA A 215 7.85 8.36 -4.01
C ALA A 215 9.00 7.48 -4.48
N ARG A 216 10.21 7.73 -3.99
CA ARG A 216 11.36 6.81 -4.12
C ARG A 216 11.59 6.09 -2.80
N ILE A 217 11.56 4.76 -2.83
CA ILE A 217 11.84 3.93 -1.66
C ILE A 217 13.31 4.07 -1.29
N VAL A 218 13.61 4.27 0.00
CA VAL A 218 14.98 4.44 0.50
C VAL A 218 15.38 3.39 1.53
N GLU A 219 14.39 2.73 2.12
CA GLU A 219 14.65 1.62 3.04
C GLU A 219 15.04 0.35 2.27
N ASN A 220 16.07 -0.32 2.79
CA ASN A 220 16.48 -1.62 2.28
C ASN A 220 15.52 -2.70 2.77
N ALA A 221 15.01 -3.51 1.84
CA ALA A 221 14.25 -4.69 2.20
C ALA A 221 15.10 -5.72 2.97
N PRO A 222 14.50 -6.49 3.90
CA PRO A 222 15.15 -7.61 4.56
C PRO A 222 15.74 -8.62 3.56
N ALA A 223 16.82 -9.30 3.93
CA ALA A 223 17.58 -10.19 3.04
C ALA A 223 16.79 -11.32 2.38
N HIS A 224 15.64 -11.73 2.94
CA HIS A 224 14.78 -12.79 2.40
C HIS A 224 13.70 -12.28 1.44
N ARG A 225 13.65 -10.97 1.19
CA ARG A 225 12.66 -10.34 0.31
C ARG A 225 13.31 -9.75 -0.93
N ARG A 226 12.49 -9.57 -1.95
CA ARG A 226 12.83 -8.74 -3.10
C ARG A 226 13.18 -7.33 -2.63
N GLN A 227 14.17 -6.74 -3.27
CA GLN A 227 14.60 -5.39 -2.96
C GLN A 227 13.73 -4.36 -3.67
N HIS A 228 13.41 -3.28 -2.94
CA HIS A 228 12.67 -2.12 -3.43
C HIS A 228 13.42 -0.81 -3.26
N VAL A 229 14.57 -0.79 -2.58
CA VAL A 229 15.36 0.43 -2.45
C VAL A 229 15.67 1.02 -3.82
N GLY A 230 15.43 2.32 -3.96
CA GLY A 230 15.57 3.05 -5.22
C GLY A 230 14.37 2.95 -6.17
N ASP A 231 13.43 2.02 -5.96
CA ASP A 231 12.21 1.96 -6.77
C ASP A 231 11.48 3.30 -6.71
N TRP A 232 11.19 3.84 -7.88
CA TRP A 232 10.34 4.99 -8.03
C TRP A 232 8.92 4.51 -8.30
N VAL A 233 8.05 4.76 -7.33
CA VAL A 233 6.71 4.18 -7.28
C VAL A 233 5.64 5.25 -7.38
N VAL A 234 4.49 4.85 -7.91
CA VAL A 234 3.20 5.54 -7.78
C VAL A 234 2.43 4.86 -6.66
N PHE A 235 1.81 5.65 -5.79
CA PHE A 235 0.98 5.17 -4.70
C PHE A 235 -0.44 5.73 -4.78
N ASP A 236 -1.39 5.04 -4.16
CA ASP A 236 -2.76 5.52 -3.98
C ASP A 236 -2.77 6.66 -2.95
N ALA A 237 -3.41 7.79 -3.28
CA ALA A 237 -3.49 8.95 -2.40
C ALA A 237 -4.34 8.70 -1.14
N GLU A 238 -5.15 7.63 -1.12
CA GLU A 238 -5.87 7.18 0.08
C GLU A 238 -4.90 6.61 1.12
N LEU A 239 -5.00 7.11 2.36
CA LEU A 239 -4.21 6.62 3.47
C LEU A 239 -4.68 5.22 3.88
N LEU A 240 -3.72 4.31 4.08
CA LEU A 240 -4.02 2.98 4.63
C LEU A 240 -4.41 3.04 6.11
N TYR A 241 -3.86 4.01 6.84
CA TYR A 241 -4.15 4.22 8.25
C TYR A 241 -4.55 5.68 8.48
N PRO A 242 -5.64 5.93 9.24
CA PRO A 242 -6.00 7.28 9.60
C PRO A 242 -4.90 7.89 10.49
N PRO A 243 -4.68 9.22 10.44
CA PRO A 243 -3.79 9.88 11.39
C PRO A 243 -4.24 9.62 12.84
N PRO A 244 -3.31 9.43 13.79
CA PRO A 244 -3.63 9.34 15.21
C PRO A 244 -4.42 10.54 15.71
N GLU A 245 -5.31 10.30 16.68
CA GLU A 245 -6.07 11.37 17.34
C GLU A 245 -5.20 12.16 18.32
N ASP A 246 -4.22 11.51 18.96
CA ASP A 246 -3.28 12.13 19.90
C ASP A 246 -2.27 13.02 19.17
N GLU A 247 -2.04 14.22 19.72
CA GLU A 247 -1.15 15.21 19.09
C GLU A 247 0.31 14.78 19.07
N ALA A 248 0.80 14.16 20.15
CA ALA A 248 2.20 13.75 20.26
C ALA A 248 2.49 12.53 19.36
N GLU A 249 1.53 11.63 19.22
CA GLU A 249 1.61 10.56 18.21
C GLU A 249 1.54 11.12 16.79
N ARG A 250 0.69 12.14 16.55
CA ARG A 250 0.54 12.77 15.24
C ARG A 250 1.80 13.50 14.78
N GLU A 251 2.58 14.10 15.68
CA GLU A 251 3.87 14.70 15.36
C GLU A 251 4.89 13.70 14.78
N ARG A 252 4.75 12.41 15.15
CA ARG A 252 5.62 11.32 14.70
C ARG A 252 4.99 10.47 13.60
N PHE A 253 3.77 10.80 13.19
CA PHE A 253 3.03 10.04 12.20
C PHE A 253 3.66 10.24 10.81
N VAL A 254 4.02 9.13 10.17
CA VAL A 254 4.44 9.09 8.78
C VAL A 254 3.29 8.50 7.96
N PRO A 255 2.70 9.24 7.02
CA PRO A 255 1.60 8.74 6.20
C PRO A 255 1.94 7.47 5.43
N THR A 256 1.06 6.47 5.50
CA THR A 256 1.22 5.17 4.81
C THR A 256 0.27 5.03 3.64
N TYR A 257 0.80 4.70 2.47
CA TYR A 257 0.06 4.57 1.22
C TYR A 257 0.28 3.22 0.56
N ALA A 258 -0.71 2.74 -0.20
CA ALA A 258 -0.58 1.51 -0.98
C ALA A 258 0.17 1.77 -2.29
N GLN A 259 1.15 0.93 -2.63
CA GLN A 259 1.78 0.97 -3.95
C GLN A 259 0.77 0.59 -5.04
N VAL A 260 0.74 1.37 -6.12
CA VAL A 260 -0.04 1.11 -7.33
C VAL A 260 0.84 0.56 -8.45
N HIS A 261 2.01 1.17 -8.68
CA HIS A 261 2.88 0.82 -9.79
C HIS A 261 4.34 1.22 -9.53
N VAL A 262 5.29 0.48 -10.09
CA VAL A 262 6.72 0.85 -10.12
C VAL A 262 7.02 1.49 -11.48
N LEU A 263 7.28 2.80 -11.49
CA LEU A 263 7.66 3.55 -12.70
C LEU A 263 9.05 3.18 -13.19
N GLU A 264 9.98 3.04 -12.24
CA GLU A 264 11.37 2.74 -12.48
C GLU A 264 11.88 1.87 -11.33
N ALA A 265 12.45 0.71 -11.66
CA ALA A 265 13.06 -0.15 -10.66
C ALA A 265 14.40 0.45 -10.19
N GLY A 266 14.70 0.33 -8.89
CA GLY A 266 15.93 0.85 -8.31
C GLY A 266 17.19 0.12 -8.78
N GLY A 267 17.05 -1.13 -9.25
CA GLY A 267 18.17 -1.92 -9.78
C GLY A 267 19.11 -2.48 -8.71
N TYR A 268 18.62 -2.64 -7.47
CA TYR A 268 19.37 -3.20 -6.34
C TYR A 268 19.03 -4.68 -6.12
N GLY A 269 20.02 -5.46 -5.74
CA GLY A 269 19.87 -6.85 -5.31
C GLY A 269 19.62 -7.00 -3.82
N SER A 270 19.87 -8.21 -3.29
CA SER A 270 19.73 -8.51 -1.86
C SER A 270 20.54 -7.55 -0.98
N SER A 271 19.97 -7.24 0.18
CA SER A 271 20.67 -6.50 1.23
C SER A 271 21.39 -7.44 2.18
N TRP A 272 22.48 -6.95 2.78
CA TRP A 272 23.30 -7.69 3.73
C TRP A 272 23.30 -7.00 5.08
N LEU A 273 22.94 -7.73 6.13
CA LEU A 273 22.95 -7.24 7.50
C LEU A 273 24.38 -7.14 8.03
N VAL A 274 24.66 -6.04 8.70
CA VAL A 274 25.89 -5.78 9.44
C VAL A 274 25.54 -5.36 10.85
N ASP A 275 26.18 -5.98 11.83
CA ASP A 275 25.93 -5.77 13.26
C ASP A 275 27.24 -5.67 14.05
N GLY A 276 27.24 -4.94 15.17
CA GLY A 276 28.38 -4.84 16.08
C GLY A 276 28.34 -3.60 16.96
N VAL A 277 29.47 -3.28 17.59
CA VAL A 277 29.61 -2.11 18.44
C VAL A 277 29.67 -0.84 17.59
N HIS A 278 28.94 0.20 18.00
CA HIS A 278 28.93 1.50 17.34
C HIS A 278 30.33 2.14 17.36
N PRO A 279 30.96 2.42 16.20
CA PRO A 279 32.33 2.95 16.14
C PRO A 279 32.41 4.46 16.40
N GLY A 280 31.26 5.13 16.55
CA GLY A 280 31.11 6.57 16.70
C GLY A 280 30.61 7.24 15.42
N GLU A 281 29.97 8.40 15.55
CA GLU A 281 29.29 9.11 14.46
C GLU A 281 30.20 9.35 13.26
N GLN A 282 31.43 9.83 13.48
CA GLN A 282 32.36 10.15 12.41
C GLN A 282 32.71 8.93 11.54
N ALA A 283 32.79 7.74 12.14
CA ALA A 283 33.09 6.51 11.42
C ALA A 283 31.87 6.02 10.63
N ILE A 284 30.65 6.18 11.17
CA ILE A 284 29.40 5.89 10.47
C ILE A 284 29.18 6.84 9.29
N GLU A 285 29.39 8.14 9.48
CA GLU A 285 29.31 9.13 8.40
C GLU A 285 30.32 8.83 7.28
N ALA A 286 31.54 8.46 7.63
CA ALA A 286 32.56 8.08 6.64
C ALA A 286 32.17 6.81 5.86
N LEU A 287 31.60 5.81 6.55
CA LEU A 287 31.07 4.60 5.90
C LEU A 287 29.92 4.95 4.96
N LEU A 288 28.95 5.75 5.41
CA LEU A 288 27.81 6.20 4.59
C LEU A 288 28.29 6.86 3.30
N GLN A 289 29.27 7.77 3.38
CA GLN A 289 29.85 8.45 2.23
C GLN A 289 30.57 7.49 1.27
N ASP A 290 31.33 6.52 1.78
CA ASP A 290 32.02 5.52 0.93
C ASP A 290 31.02 4.60 0.22
N ILE A 291 29.97 4.16 0.91
CA ILE A 291 28.90 3.33 0.34
C ILE A 291 28.14 4.13 -0.73
N GLU A 292 27.77 5.37 -0.44
CA GLU A 292 27.07 6.24 -1.40
C GLU A 292 27.91 6.54 -2.64
N ALA A 293 29.22 6.80 -2.48
CA ALA A 293 30.14 7.04 -3.59
C ALA A 293 30.26 5.85 -4.55
N ARG A 294 29.95 4.63 -4.09
CA ARG A 294 29.90 3.40 -4.90
C ARG A 294 28.52 3.18 -5.55
N GLY A 295 27.55 4.04 -5.27
CA GLY A 295 26.16 3.88 -5.70
C GLY A 295 25.39 2.80 -4.93
N TRP A 296 25.89 2.37 -3.78
CA TRP A 296 25.23 1.37 -2.92
C TRP A 296 24.27 2.06 -1.94
N LYS A 297 23.43 1.29 -1.25
CA LYS A 297 22.44 1.82 -0.30
C LYS A 297 22.62 1.22 1.08
N LEU A 298 22.93 2.06 2.06
CA LEU A 298 22.98 1.68 3.47
C LEU A 298 21.75 2.22 4.19
N TRP A 299 21.14 1.37 5.01
CA TRP A 299 20.02 1.73 5.87
C TRP A 299 20.32 1.35 7.32
N LEU A 300 20.32 2.34 8.21
CA LEU A 300 20.51 2.15 9.66
C LEU A 300 19.19 1.75 10.31
N HIS A 301 19.22 0.65 11.07
CA HIS A 301 18.07 0.13 11.82
C HIS A 301 18.15 0.49 13.30
N SER A 302 19.38 0.58 13.84
CA SER A 302 19.62 0.83 15.26
C SER A 302 19.15 2.22 15.68
N ARG A 303 18.51 2.27 16.86
CA ARG A 303 18.16 3.49 17.59
C ARG A 303 19.19 3.73 18.70
N ASP A 304 19.12 4.90 19.33
CA ASP A 304 20.05 5.33 20.39
C ASP A 304 20.09 4.41 21.63
N ASP A 305 19.09 3.53 21.79
CA ASP A 305 18.95 2.55 22.87
C ASP A 305 19.49 1.15 22.51
N TYR A 306 19.92 0.92 21.26
CA TYR A 306 20.49 -0.37 20.87
C TYR A 306 21.84 -0.63 21.56
N ARG A 307 21.96 -1.78 22.25
CA ARG A 307 23.15 -2.17 23.02
C ARG A 307 23.58 -3.59 22.66
N VAL A 308 24.89 -3.82 22.77
CA VAL A 308 25.53 -5.13 22.61
C VAL A 308 26.36 -5.45 23.86
N VAL A 309 26.67 -6.72 24.09
CA VAL A 309 27.42 -7.16 25.28
C VAL A 309 28.79 -6.48 25.33
N ASP A 310 29.15 -5.91 26.47
CA ASP A 310 30.53 -5.52 26.74
C ASP A 310 31.31 -6.75 27.22
N PRO A 311 32.32 -7.26 26.48
CA PRO A 311 33.08 -8.43 26.90
C PRO A 311 33.82 -8.25 28.23
N GLU A 312 34.13 -7.01 28.61
CA GLU A 312 34.78 -6.70 29.90
C GLU A 312 33.81 -6.75 31.08
N HIS A 313 32.50 -6.61 30.81
CA HIS A 313 31.43 -6.51 31.81
C HIS A 313 30.21 -7.38 31.48
N ALA A 314 30.41 -8.52 30.82
CA ALA A 314 29.33 -9.35 30.26
C ALA A 314 28.31 -9.81 31.31
N GLU A 315 28.75 -10.05 32.55
CA GLU A 315 27.95 -10.50 33.69
C GLU A 315 26.85 -9.49 34.10
N VAL A 316 26.98 -8.23 33.68
CA VAL A 316 26.11 -7.10 34.06
C VAL A 316 25.21 -6.66 32.90
N PHE A 317 25.35 -7.27 31.72
CA PHE A 317 24.54 -6.91 30.56
C PHE A 317 23.07 -7.31 30.76
N ASP A 318 22.18 -6.32 30.59
CA ASP A 318 20.74 -6.48 30.57
C ASP A 318 20.20 -5.83 29.28
N PRO A 319 19.62 -6.59 28.34
CA PRO A 319 19.10 -6.04 27.09
C PRO A 319 17.90 -5.09 27.29
N GLU A 320 17.27 -5.08 28.47
CA GLU A 320 16.20 -4.14 28.81
C GLU A 320 16.71 -2.84 29.46
N ASP A 321 17.99 -2.79 29.87
CA ASP A 321 18.62 -1.62 30.47
C ASP A 321 19.67 -1.00 29.53
N ALA A 322 19.28 0.08 28.85
CA ALA A 322 20.13 0.83 27.93
C ALA A 322 21.37 1.50 28.57
N SER A 323 21.52 1.43 29.90
CA SER A 323 22.73 1.84 30.61
C SER A 323 23.79 0.75 30.72
N THR A 324 23.46 -0.49 30.36
CA THR A 324 24.37 -1.63 30.36
C THR A 324 24.81 -2.00 28.94
N GLY A 325 26.03 -2.53 28.82
CA GLY A 325 26.64 -2.89 27.52
C GLY A 325 27.26 -1.72 26.75
N LEU A 326 27.72 -2.02 25.55
CA LEU A 326 28.28 -1.04 24.62
C LEU A 326 27.19 -0.54 23.67
N PRO A 327 27.22 0.73 23.21
CA PRO A 327 26.36 1.19 22.13
C PRO A 327 26.53 0.30 20.90
N GLY A 328 25.42 -0.25 20.37
CA GLY A 328 25.41 -1.10 19.19
C GLY A 328 25.11 -0.31 17.91
N VAL A 329 25.43 -0.89 16.76
CA VAL A 329 24.98 -0.40 15.45
C VAL A 329 24.53 -1.56 14.58
N LEU A 330 23.34 -1.43 14.00
CA LEU A 330 22.74 -2.41 13.11
C LEU A 330 22.33 -1.72 11.81
N PHE A 331 22.83 -2.19 10.68
CA PHE A 331 22.48 -1.65 9.36
C PHE A 331 22.43 -2.73 8.29
N THR A 332 21.76 -2.44 7.18
CA THR A 332 21.82 -3.26 5.98
C THR A 332 22.47 -2.50 4.84
N VAL A 333 23.19 -3.21 3.96
CA VAL A 333 23.73 -2.65 2.72
C VAL A 333 23.19 -3.41 1.52
N ALA A 334 22.51 -2.71 0.61
CA ALA A 334 22.07 -3.22 -0.67
C ALA A 334 23.01 -2.74 -1.78
N LEU A 335 23.38 -3.68 -2.67
CA LEU A 335 24.22 -3.42 -3.82
C LEU A 335 23.39 -3.36 -5.10
N PRO A 336 23.83 -2.62 -6.14
CA PRO A 336 23.32 -2.79 -7.49
C PRO A 336 23.34 -4.27 -7.88
N GLU A 337 22.33 -4.73 -8.62
CA GLU A 337 22.16 -6.16 -8.96
C GLU A 337 23.38 -6.75 -9.70
N ALA A 338 24.09 -5.91 -10.46
CA ALA A 338 25.29 -6.32 -11.19
C ALA A 338 26.56 -6.45 -10.31
N ALA A 339 26.56 -5.93 -9.08
CA ALA A 339 27.72 -5.94 -8.21
C ALA A 339 27.82 -7.25 -7.41
N ALA A 340 29.03 -7.79 -7.32
CA ALA A 340 29.26 -9.05 -6.62
C ALA A 340 29.27 -8.83 -5.09
N PRO A 341 28.58 -9.65 -4.29
CA PRO A 341 28.60 -9.54 -2.82
C PRO A 341 30.02 -9.57 -2.21
N LEU A 342 30.96 -10.28 -2.85
CA LEU A 342 32.36 -10.33 -2.43
C LEU A 342 33.04 -8.95 -2.44
N GLU A 343 32.56 -8.01 -3.27
CA GLU A 343 33.02 -6.63 -3.26
C GLU A 343 32.65 -5.92 -1.94
N LEU A 344 31.40 -6.08 -1.48
CA LEU A 344 30.96 -5.55 -0.19
C LEU A 344 31.79 -6.13 0.95
N HIS A 345 32.02 -7.45 0.95
CA HIS A 345 32.85 -8.09 1.98
C HIS A 345 34.23 -7.44 2.09
N ARG A 346 34.90 -7.20 0.95
CA ARG A 346 36.23 -6.55 0.92
C ARG A 346 36.18 -5.10 1.37
N VAL A 347 35.14 -4.37 0.99
CA VAL A 347 34.95 -2.96 1.41
C VAL A 347 34.73 -2.89 2.92
N LEU A 348 33.84 -3.71 3.48
CA LEU A 348 33.60 -3.75 4.91
C LEU A 348 34.88 -4.11 5.68
N LEU A 349 35.62 -5.15 5.25
CA LEU A 349 36.92 -5.48 5.85
C LEU A 349 37.89 -4.29 5.87
N ALA A 350 37.99 -3.55 4.77
CA ALA A 350 38.90 -2.41 4.67
C ALA A 350 38.45 -1.22 5.52
N THR A 351 37.17 -0.86 5.44
CA THR A 351 36.61 0.33 6.08
C THR A 351 36.48 0.16 7.59
N THR A 352 36.22 -1.06 8.08
CA THR A 352 36.11 -1.33 9.52
C THR A 352 37.42 -1.79 10.17
N ALA A 353 38.53 -1.92 9.41
CA ALA A 353 39.80 -2.44 9.93
C ALA A 353 40.39 -1.63 11.10
N GLN A 354 40.11 -0.33 11.14
CA GLN A 354 40.62 0.58 12.18
C GLN A 354 39.61 0.81 13.31
N TRP A 355 38.43 0.19 13.25
CA TRP A 355 37.43 0.34 14.29
C TRP A 355 37.89 -0.42 15.54
N ALA A 356 37.50 0.10 16.72
CA ALA A 356 37.94 -0.45 18.00
C ALA A 356 37.46 -1.90 18.23
N HIS A 357 36.31 -2.24 17.64
CA HIS A 357 35.66 -3.54 17.78
C HIS A 357 35.37 -4.14 16.40
N PRO A 358 35.49 -5.48 16.25
CA PRO A 358 35.13 -6.15 15.01
C PRO A 358 33.62 -6.12 14.80
N MET A 359 33.23 -6.10 13.53
CA MET A 359 31.83 -6.13 13.09
C MET A 359 31.48 -7.53 12.53
N CYS A 360 30.19 -7.85 12.54
CA CYS A 360 29.64 -9.10 12.04
C CYS A 360 28.81 -8.88 10.77
N TRP A 361 29.14 -9.63 9.70
CA TRP A 361 28.31 -9.78 8.50
C TRP A 361 28.31 -11.24 8.05
N LEU A 362 28.10 -12.16 9.00
CA LEU A 362 28.29 -13.61 8.82
C LEU A 362 27.64 -14.16 7.54
N ARG A 363 26.37 -13.82 7.28
CA ARG A 363 25.64 -14.28 6.09
C ARG A 363 26.28 -13.84 4.78
N LEU A 364 26.86 -12.65 4.74
CA LEU A 364 27.60 -12.18 3.58
C LEU A 364 28.90 -12.97 3.39
N ALA A 365 29.65 -13.21 4.47
CA ALA A 365 30.88 -14.00 4.40
C ALA A 365 30.60 -15.43 3.92
N GLU A 366 29.55 -16.08 4.45
CA GLU A 366 29.08 -17.41 4.01
C GLU A 366 28.71 -17.41 2.53
N ALA A 367 27.92 -16.43 2.07
CA ALA A 367 27.51 -16.33 0.67
C ALA A 367 28.68 -16.04 -0.30
N CYS A 368 29.81 -15.57 0.22
CA CYS A 368 31.02 -15.29 -0.55
C CYS A 368 32.11 -16.35 -0.39
N ASP A 369 31.82 -17.50 0.24
CA ASP A 369 32.78 -18.55 0.57
C ASP A 369 34.01 -18.03 1.35
N GLN A 370 33.80 -17.05 2.24
CA GLN A 370 34.84 -16.49 3.12
C GLN A 370 34.82 -17.16 4.49
N ASP A 371 35.95 -17.07 5.22
CA ASP A 371 36.08 -17.67 6.54
C ASP A 371 35.06 -17.06 7.53
N PRO A 372 34.12 -17.86 8.09
CA PRO A 372 33.10 -17.34 8.99
C PRO A 372 33.62 -17.10 10.41
N ARG A 373 34.79 -17.65 10.78
CA ARG A 373 35.28 -17.65 12.17
C ARG A 373 35.38 -16.24 12.78
N PRO A 374 35.91 -15.21 12.10
CA PRO A 374 35.96 -13.86 12.68
C PRO A 374 34.58 -13.30 13.03
N HIS A 375 33.54 -13.69 12.29
CA HIS A 375 32.16 -13.25 12.55
C HIS A 375 31.49 -14.07 13.65
N LEU A 376 31.75 -15.38 13.72
CA LEU A 376 31.29 -16.23 14.82
C LEU A 376 31.91 -15.79 16.15
N ASP A 377 33.21 -15.46 16.16
CA ASP A 377 33.91 -14.93 17.33
C ASP A 377 33.30 -13.59 17.77
N ALA A 378 32.91 -12.72 16.82
CA ALA A 378 32.23 -11.47 17.13
C ALA A 378 30.82 -11.68 17.72
N VAL A 379 30.05 -12.63 17.16
CA VAL A 379 28.73 -13.02 17.69
C VAL A 379 28.84 -13.52 19.13
N GLU A 380 29.77 -14.42 19.41
CA GLU A 380 29.97 -14.94 20.78
C GLU A 380 30.43 -13.84 21.74
N ARG A 381 31.37 -12.99 21.28
CA ARG A 381 31.96 -11.94 22.11
C ARG A 381 30.98 -10.82 22.47
N TYR A 382 30.11 -10.42 21.54
CA TYR A 382 29.23 -9.26 21.69
C TYR A 382 27.74 -9.60 21.80
N GLY A 383 27.37 -10.89 21.71
CA GLY A 383 25.98 -11.35 21.86
C GLY A 383 25.07 -10.88 20.73
N LEU A 384 25.54 -10.98 19.47
CA LEU A 384 24.86 -10.50 18.27
C LEU A 384 23.83 -11.49 17.69
#